data_AF-A0A818XD65-F1
#
_entry.id   AF-A0A818XD65-F1
#
_cell.length_a   1.000
_cell.length_b   1.000
_cell.length_c   1.000
_cell.angle_alpha   90.00
_cell.angle_beta   90.00
_cell.angle_gamma   90.00
#
_symmetry.space_group_name_H-M   'P 1'
#
loop_
_entity.id
_entity.type
_entity.pdbx_description
1 polymer ?
#
loop_
_entity_poly.entity_id
_entity_poly.type
_entity_poly.pdbx_seq_one_letter_code
_entity_poly.pdbx_strand_id
1 'polypeptide(L)'
;MSNNLSAQWEKLLRPGILTLFYREYPLMELYDDACQRIQEFLYKILRFLLRQYPHRTELEQWLYINYPEAQYALNRSNRKRIFSIDQLQTLIHKEFGIHNEMDISYLATTLEHCAKDVLKLAHDYVNRLGKNEIIANDIDLVMNADTIFVEILRSDLNSTTNTASSNYNIDNSIATMSYNELIRYFIITETQYKDDLELLIKFFRNPIRNFFNDDQKIIENVFGCLDDIYELTTRFLSDLEDAKEMRDDITKDISLYEPFQNFIEVNYLICKINYF
;
A
#
# COMPACT_ATOMS: atom_id res chain seq x y z
N MET A 1 -21.06 5.86 9.34
CA MET A 1 -20.75 6.79 10.46
C MET A 1 -19.74 7.79 9.94
N SER A 2 -19.98 9.07 10.21
CA SER A 2 -19.39 10.23 9.55
C SER A 2 -17.86 10.18 9.52
N ASN A 3 -17.26 10.28 8.32
CA ASN A 3 -15.81 10.35 8.08
C ASN A 3 -15.17 11.67 8.60
N ASN A 4 -15.79 12.36 9.54
CA ASN A 4 -15.34 13.66 10.03
C ASN A 4 -14.53 13.48 11.31
N LEU A 5 -13.36 14.12 11.34
CA LEU A 5 -12.51 14.22 12.52
C LEU A 5 -13.32 14.76 13.70
N SER A 6 -13.38 14.01 14.81
CA SER A 6 -14.08 14.50 16.00
C SER A 6 -13.30 15.66 16.63
N ALA A 7 -13.99 16.61 17.25
CA ALA A 7 -13.35 17.75 17.93
C ALA A 7 -12.36 17.35 19.04
N GLN A 8 -12.42 16.08 19.49
CA GLN A 8 -11.47 15.53 20.45
C GLN A 8 -10.13 15.18 19.79
N TRP A 9 -10.15 14.66 18.56
CA TRP A 9 -8.95 14.40 17.77
C TRP A 9 -8.26 15.68 17.31
N GLU A 10 -9.04 16.69 16.92
CA GLU A 10 -8.48 18.00 16.52
C GLU A 10 -7.65 18.61 17.65
N LYS A 11 -8.18 18.59 18.87
CA LYS A 11 -7.51 19.10 20.09
C LYS A 11 -6.23 18.34 20.45
N LEU A 12 -6.13 17.07 20.06
CA LEU A 12 -4.96 16.24 20.30
C LEU A 12 -3.89 16.44 19.21
N LEU A 13 -4.31 16.41 17.94
CA LEU A 13 -3.40 16.39 16.80
C LEU A 13 -2.85 17.79 16.48
N ARG A 14 -3.69 18.83 16.54
CA ARG A 14 -3.31 20.20 16.15
C ARG A 14 -2.10 20.74 16.93
N PRO A 15 -2.06 20.68 18.28
CA PRO A 15 -0.91 21.19 19.03
C PRO A 15 0.37 20.41 18.73
N GLY A 16 0.23 19.10 18.49
CA GLY A 16 1.36 18.24 18.13
C GLY A 16 1.97 18.61 16.79
N ILE A 17 1.14 18.81 15.76
CA ILE A 17 1.58 19.21 14.42
C ILE A 17 2.24 20.58 14.45
N LEU A 18 1.65 21.57 15.14
CA LEU A 18 2.24 22.92 15.24
C LEU A 18 3.57 22.90 15.99
N THR A 19 3.66 22.12 17.08
CA THR A 19 4.91 21.96 17.84
C THR A 19 6.00 21.31 16.98
N LEU A 20 5.63 20.32 16.16
CA LEU A 20 6.55 19.72 15.17
C LEU A 20 7.01 20.76 14.16
N PHE A 21 6.06 21.44 13.53
CA PHE A 21 6.33 22.35 12.44
C PHE A 21 7.24 23.50 12.86
N TYR A 22 6.88 24.23 13.92
CA TYR A 22 7.68 25.38 14.36
C TYR A 22 9.01 25.00 15.00
N ARG A 23 9.20 23.75 15.42
CA ARG A 23 10.50 23.25 15.86
C ARG A 23 11.46 23.03 14.70
N GLU A 24 10.98 22.48 13.59
CA GLU A 24 11.81 22.16 12.43
C GLU A 24 11.93 23.36 11.46
N TYR A 25 10.86 24.16 11.32
CA TYR A 25 10.73 25.22 10.32
C TYR A 25 10.27 26.56 10.93
N PRO A 26 11.08 27.19 11.80
CA PRO A 26 10.68 28.38 12.57
C PRO A 26 10.43 29.64 11.72
N LEU A 27 10.87 29.66 10.46
CA LEU A 27 10.74 30.81 9.56
C LEU A 27 9.58 30.68 8.56
N MET A 28 8.90 29.54 8.53
CA MET A 28 7.76 29.33 7.63
C MET A 28 6.43 29.46 8.36
N GLU A 29 5.39 29.79 7.60
CA GLU A 29 4.02 29.84 8.09
C GLU A 29 3.22 28.62 7.61
N LEU A 30 2.52 27.96 8.54
CA LEU A 30 1.58 26.89 8.24
C LEU A 30 0.17 27.43 8.39
N TYR A 31 -0.59 27.48 7.30
CA TYR A 31 -1.97 27.93 7.33
C TYR A 31 -2.86 26.93 8.09
N ASP A 32 -3.92 27.45 8.71
CA ASP A 32 -4.85 26.63 9.49
C ASP A 32 -5.50 25.52 8.65
N ASP A 33 -5.89 25.81 7.41
CA ASP A 33 -6.46 24.83 6.48
C ASP A 33 -5.45 23.71 6.14
N ALA A 34 -4.17 24.06 6.00
CA ALA A 34 -3.10 23.08 5.78
C ALA A 34 -2.92 22.19 7.01
N CYS A 35 -2.94 22.78 8.20
CA CYS A 35 -2.87 22.04 9.45
C CYS A 35 -4.07 21.09 9.61
N GLN A 36 -5.28 21.54 9.28
CA GLN A 36 -6.47 20.69 9.28
C GLN A 36 -6.32 19.52 8.30
N ARG A 37 -5.77 19.77 7.10
CA ARG A 37 -5.57 18.71 6.11
C ARG A 37 -4.62 17.62 6.59
N ILE A 38 -3.54 18.00 7.28
CA ILE A 38 -2.62 17.06 7.91
C ILE A 38 -3.33 16.26 9.01
N GLN A 39 -4.19 16.88 9.83
CA GLN A 39 -4.94 16.18 10.88
C GLN A 39 -5.89 15.12 10.31
N GLU A 40 -6.62 15.46 9.24
CA GLU A 40 -7.49 14.51 8.54
C GLU A 40 -6.68 13.32 8.02
N PHE A 41 -5.50 13.58 7.44
CA PHE A 41 -4.63 12.52 6.94
C PHE A 41 -4.07 11.63 8.07
N LEU A 42 -3.58 12.21 9.16
CA LEU A 42 -3.12 11.43 10.32
C LEU A 42 -4.23 10.56 10.92
N TYR A 43 -5.46 11.07 10.94
CA TYR A 43 -6.61 10.28 11.38
C TYR A 43 -6.93 9.13 10.41
N LYS A 44 -6.78 9.34 9.10
CA LYS A 44 -6.89 8.25 8.11
C LYS A 44 -5.80 7.20 8.28
N ILE A 45 -4.55 7.61 8.48
CA ILE A 45 -3.44 6.70 8.79
C ILE A 45 -3.77 5.89 10.05
N LEU A 46 -4.22 6.56 11.11
CA LEU A 46 -4.62 5.89 12.34
C LEU A 46 -5.65 4.78 12.04
N ARG A 47 -6.74 5.10 11.35
CA ARG A 47 -7.78 4.11 10.98
C ARG A 47 -7.23 2.98 10.13
N PHE A 48 -6.37 3.29 9.16
CA PHE A 48 -5.70 2.31 8.32
C PHE A 48 -4.86 1.34 9.15
N LEU A 49 -3.99 1.86 10.02
CA LEU A 49 -3.12 1.05 10.87
C LEU A 49 -3.93 0.19 11.84
N LEU A 50 -4.96 0.76 12.46
CA LEU A 50 -5.84 0.02 13.36
C LEU A 50 -6.56 -1.13 12.66
N ARG A 51 -6.88 -0.98 11.38
CA ARG A 51 -7.57 -2.02 10.59
C ARG A 51 -6.61 -3.09 10.06
N GLN A 52 -5.48 -2.67 9.50
CA GLN A 52 -4.56 -3.57 8.81
C GLN A 52 -3.61 -4.30 9.77
N TYR A 53 -3.29 -3.68 10.90
CA TYR A 53 -2.30 -4.19 11.85
C TYR A 53 -2.87 -4.21 13.27
N PRO A 54 -3.84 -5.10 13.55
CA PRO A 54 -4.46 -5.19 14.87
C PRO A 54 -3.47 -5.63 15.97
N HIS A 55 -2.38 -6.32 15.61
CA HIS A 55 -1.38 -6.83 16.54
C HIS A 55 -0.06 -6.04 16.51
N ARG A 56 0.62 -5.96 17.67
CA ARG A 56 1.89 -5.22 17.85
C ARG A 56 2.97 -5.60 16.83
N THR A 57 3.18 -6.90 16.60
CA THR A 57 4.28 -7.41 15.77
C THR A 57 4.19 -6.90 14.33
N GLU A 58 2.99 -6.84 13.78
CA GLU A 58 2.74 -6.42 12.40
C GLU A 58 2.92 -4.91 12.26
N LEU A 59 2.43 -4.13 13.25
CA LEU A 59 2.64 -2.68 13.30
C LEU A 59 4.13 -2.33 13.43
N GLU A 60 4.89 -3.10 14.20
CA GLU A 60 6.34 -2.95 14.35
C GLU A 60 7.08 -3.24 13.04
N GLN A 61 6.72 -4.31 12.33
CA GLN A 61 7.28 -4.60 11.00
C GLN A 61 6.96 -3.50 9.99
N TRP A 62 5.71 -3.03 9.98
CA TRP A 62 5.32 -1.92 9.10
C TRP A 62 6.10 -0.64 9.42
N LEU A 63 6.28 -0.33 10.71
CA LEU A 63 7.06 0.83 11.13
C LEU A 63 8.53 0.67 10.73
N TYR A 64 9.11 -0.53 10.87
CA TYR A 64 10.49 -0.79 10.48
C TYR A 64 10.72 -0.63 8.97
N ILE A 65 9.80 -1.11 8.14
CA ILE A 65 9.89 -1.02 6.68
C ILE A 65 9.75 0.44 6.21
N ASN A 66 8.75 1.15 6.72
CA ASN A 66 8.41 2.49 6.21
C ASN A 66 9.16 3.63 6.91
N TYR A 67 9.50 3.46 8.20
CA TYR A 67 10.18 4.47 9.02
C TYR A 67 11.25 3.83 9.91
N PRO A 68 12.35 3.29 9.34
CA PRO A 68 13.38 2.59 10.12
C PRO A 68 13.99 3.45 11.24
N GLU A 69 14.06 4.78 11.04
CA GLU A 69 14.52 5.74 12.05
C GLU A 69 13.62 5.81 13.29
N ALA A 70 12.33 5.52 13.13
CA ALA A 70 11.35 5.55 14.20
C ALA A 70 11.61 4.48 15.26
N GLN A 71 12.13 3.32 14.84
CA GLN A 71 12.46 2.19 15.71
C GLN A 71 13.55 2.56 16.73
N TYR A 72 14.58 3.27 16.28
CA TYR A 72 15.65 3.78 17.15
C TYR A 72 15.13 4.81 18.16
N ALA A 73 14.16 5.62 17.74
CA ALA A 73 13.59 6.65 18.57
C ALA A 73 12.56 6.12 19.59
N LEU A 74 12.06 4.90 19.40
CA LEU A 74 11.17 4.20 20.32
C LEU A 74 11.93 3.58 21.51
N ASN A 75 13.19 3.15 21.27
CA ASN A 75 14.09 2.57 22.27
C ASN A 75 14.75 3.59 23.22
N ARG A 76 14.54 4.90 23.02
CA ARG A 76 15.06 5.95 23.90
C ARG A 76 14.07 6.26 25.04
N SER A 77 14.44 5.93 26.27
CA SER A 77 13.58 6.10 27.46
C SER A 77 13.21 7.56 27.80
N ASN A 78 13.95 8.56 27.28
CA ASN A 78 13.78 9.99 27.61
C ASN A 78 13.23 10.85 26.45
N ARG A 79 12.54 10.25 25.48
CA ARG A 79 11.99 11.03 24.35
C ARG A 79 10.79 11.87 24.79
N LYS A 80 10.84 13.19 24.56
CA LYS A 80 9.66 14.06 24.59
C LYS A 80 8.76 13.72 23.39
N ARG A 81 7.67 13.01 23.65
CA ARG A 81 6.67 12.67 22.65
C ARG A 81 5.76 13.85 22.40
N ILE A 82 5.27 13.93 21.17
CA ILE A 82 4.50 15.07 20.68
C ILE A 82 3.01 14.83 20.86
N PHE A 83 2.57 13.59 20.63
CA PHE A 83 1.22 13.14 20.95
C PHE A 83 1.20 12.47 22.32
N SER A 84 0.19 12.81 23.13
CA SER A 84 -0.02 12.21 24.44
C SER A 84 -0.53 10.78 24.29
N ILE A 85 0.21 9.81 24.87
CA ILE A 85 -0.16 8.39 24.84
C ILE A 85 -1.49 8.16 25.57
N ASP A 86 -1.66 8.78 26.74
CA ASP A 86 -2.86 8.59 27.57
C ASP A 86 -4.12 9.11 26.86
N GLN A 87 -4.00 10.24 26.14
CA GLN A 87 -5.11 10.80 25.37
C GLN A 87 -5.39 9.97 24.12
N LEU A 88 -4.36 9.53 23.39
CA LEU A 88 -4.51 8.60 22.27
C LEU A 88 -5.20 7.31 22.73
N GLN A 89 -4.77 6.75 23.85
CA GLN A 89 -5.35 5.55 24.43
C GLN A 89 -6.83 5.74 24.72
N THR A 90 -7.19 6.82 25.41
CA THR A 90 -8.59 7.09 25.76
C THR A 90 -9.47 7.23 24.51
N LEU A 91 -9.00 7.94 23.48
CA LEU A 91 -9.77 8.15 22.25
C LEU A 91 -9.91 6.87 21.42
N ILE A 92 -8.85 6.07 21.32
CA ILE A 92 -8.87 4.82 20.57
C ILE A 92 -9.83 3.82 21.23
N HIS A 93 -9.78 3.67 22.55
CA HIS A 93 -10.69 2.80 23.28
C HIS A 93 -12.14 3.25 23.10
N LYS A 94 -12.39 4.56 23.12
CA LYS A 94 -13.73 5.13 22.99
C LYS A 94 -14.32 4.98 21.58
N GLU A 95 -13.52 5.19 20.53
CA GLU A 95 -14.02 5.18 19.14
C GLU A 95 -13.93 3.80 18.47
N PHE A 96 -12.93 2.99 18.81
CA PHE A 96 -12.69 1.71 18.12
C PHE A 96 -12.94 0.47 19.00
N GLY A 97 -13.17 0.64 20.31
CA GLY A 97 -13.42 -0.49 21.22
C GLY A 97 -12.23 -1.45 21.36
N ILE A 98 -11.03 -1.02 20.96
CA ILE A 98 -9.82 -1.86 21.00
C ILE A 98 -9.33 -1.92 22.44
N HIS A 99 -9.37 -3.12 23.02
CA HIS A 99 -8.92 -3.39 24.38
C HIS A 99 -7.55 -4.09 24.37
N ASN A 100 -6.50 -3.31 24.60
CA ASN A 100 -5.22 -3.72 25.22
C ASN A 100 -4.14 -4.50 24.45
N GLU A 101 -4.35 -5.09 23.26
CA GLU A 101 -3.25 -5.81 22.57
C GLU A 101 -2.31 -4.92 21.75
N MET A 102 -2.75 -3.72 21.38
CA MET A 102 -1.96 -2.80 20.56
C MET A 102 -1.05 -1.93 21.42
N ASP A 103 0.24 -1.88 21.07
CA ASP A 103 1.17 -0.96 21.70
C ASP A 103 0.99 0.46 21.14
N ILE A 104 0.24 1.27 21.89
CA ILE A 104 -0.09 2.66 21.57
C ILE A 104 1.17 3.52 21.46
N SER A 105 2.29 3.08 22.07
CA SER A 105 3.59 3.71 21.89
C SER A 105 4.07 3.67 20.45
N TYR A 106 3.90 2.53 19.76
CA TYR A 106 4.24 2.37 18.35
C TYR A 106 3.34 3.23 17.50
N LEU A 107 2.03 3.18 17.74
CA LEU A 107 1.06 3.97 16.99
C LEU A 107 1.32 5.48 17.10
N ALA A 108 1.56 5.98 18.32
CA ALA A 108 1.91 7.38 18.55
C ALA A 108 3.20 7.77 17.82
N THR A 109 4.19 6.88 17.83
CA THR A 109 5.47 7.09 17.15
C THR A 109 5.31 7.10 15.64
N THR A 110 4.48 6.21 15.10
CA THR A 110 4.15 6.15 13.68
C THR A 110 3.51 7.47 13.23
N LEU A 111 2.47 7.91 13.94
CA LEU A 111 1.79 9.17 13.62
C LEU A 111 2.74 10.37 13.67
N GLU A 112 3.68 10.40 14.63
CA GLU A 112 4.68 11.47 14.71
C GLU A 112 5.62 11.49 13.49
N HIS A 113 6.04 10.34 12.98
CA HIS A 113 6.91 10.27 11.79
C HIS A 113 6.14 10.55 10.51
N CYS A 114 4.92 10.04 10.36
CA CYS A 114 4.08 10.42 9.23
C CYS A 114 3.86 11.94 9.18
N ALA A 115 3.59 12.56 10.33
CA ALA A 115 3.44 14.02 10.41
C ALA A 115 4.72 14.75 9.99
N LYS A 116 5.90 14.28 10.44
CA LYS A 116 7.20 14.86 10.03
C LYS A 116 7.42 14.73 8.53
N ASP A 117 7.13 13.58 7.94
CA ASP A 117 7.40 13.34 6.52
C ASP A 117 6.48 14.16 5.63
N VAL A 118 5.19 14.26 5.96
CA VAL A 118 4.27 15.17 5.25
C VAL A 118 4.77 16.61 5.34
N LEU A 119 5.15 17.08 6.54
CA LEU A 119 5.65 18.44 6.73
C LEU A 119 6.96 18.69 5.97
N LYS A 120 7.86 17.70 5.94
CA LYS A 120 9.13 17.78 5.21
C LYS A 120 8.89 17.86 3.71
N LEU A 121 8.04 16.99 3.17
CA LEU A 121 7.69 17.01 1.74
C LEU A 121 7.04 18.33 1.35
N ALA A 122 6.10 18.83 2.16
CA ALA A 122 5.44 20.11 1.94
C ALA A 122 6.43 21.28 2.00
N HIS A 123 7.29 21.32 3.02
CA HIS A 123 8.37 22.30 3.13
C HIS A 123 9.27 22.28 1.90
N ASP A 124 9.76 21.11 1.48
CA ASP A 124 10.67 20.98 0.36
C ASP A 124 10.01 21.39 -0.96
N TYR A 125 8.72 21.10 -1.13
CA TYR A 125 7.93 21.55 -2.26
C TYR A 125 7.79 23.08 -2.29
N VAL A 126 7.36 23.68 -1.19
CA VAL A 126 7.12 25.13 -1.06
C VAL A 126 8.43 25.92 -1.18
N ASN A 127 9.52 25.41 -0.59
CA ASN A 127 10.86 26.00 -0.67
C ASN A 127 11.40 26.00 -2.10
N ARG A 128 11.17 24.93 -2.88
CA ARG A 128 11.52 24.90 -4.31
C ARG A 128 10.77 25.94 -5.14
N LEU A 129 9.59 26.35 -4.69
CA LEU A 129 8.80 27.42 -5.32
C LEU A 129 9.17 28.82 -4.82
N GLY A 130 10.09 28.94 -3.86
CA GLY A 130 10.48 30.22 -3.26
C GLY A 130 9.40 30.86 -2.39
N LYS A 131 8.44 30.06 -1.90
CA LYS A 131 7.38 30.51 -0.99
C LYS A 131 7.80 30.22 0.47
N ASN A 132 7.22 30.97 1.41
CA ASN A 132 7.46 30.77 2.86
C ASN A 132 6.19 30.35 3.62
N GLU A 133 5.13 30.02 2.88
CA GLU A 133 3.81 29.71 3.41
C GLU A 133 3.33 28.39 2.81
N ILE A 134 2.83 27.50 3.67
CA ILE A 134 2.28 26.20 3.30
C ILE A 134 0.75 26.26 3.37
N ILE A 135 0.09 26.05 2.24
CA ILE A 135 -1.38 26.03 2.11
C ILE A 135 -1.92 24.61 1.92
N ALA A 136 -3.24 24.42 2.07
CA ALA A 136 -3.87 23.10 1.98
C ALA A 136 -3.59 22.38 0.64
N ASN A 137 -3.58 23.10 -0.48
CA ASN A 137 -3.26 22.52 -1.79
C ASN A 137 -1.83 21.95 -1.86
N ASP A 138 -0.86 22.56 -1.17
CA ASP A 138 0.52 22.07 -1.15
C ASP A 138 0.56 20.71 -0.43
N ILE A 139 -0.21 20.58 0.65
CA ILE A 139 -0.39 19.34 1.40
C ILE A 139 -1.02 18.25 0.52
N ASP A 140 -2.09 18.57 -0.20
CA ASP A 140 -2.74 17.63 -1.12
C ASP A 140 -1.81 17.16 -2.22
N LEU A 141 -0.99 18.05 -2.79
CA LEU A 141 -0.04 17.70 -3.83
C LEU A 141 1.03 16.73 -3.34
N VAL A 142 1.63 16.98 -2.17
CA VAL A 142 2.65 16.09 -1.64
C VAL A 142 2.08 14.74 -1.19
N MET A 143 0.86 14.73 -0.65
CA MET A 143 0.18 13.49 -0.29
C MET A 143 -0.16 12.62 -1.50
N ASN A 144 -0.52 13.23 -2.63
CA ASN A 144 -0.83 12.51 -3.86
C ASN A 144 0.40 12.08 -4.65
N ALA A 145 1.58 12.60 -4.31
CA ALA A 145 2.84 12.23 -4.95
C ALA A 145 3.57 11.08 -4.24
N ASP A 146 3.30 10.88 -2.95
CA ASP A 146 3.93 9.83 -2.14
C ASP A 146 3.17 8.50 -2.27
N THR A 147 3.87 7.44 -2.67
CA THR A 147 3.26 6.13 -2.96
C THR A 147 2.63 5.49 -1.73
N ILE A 148 3.25 5.66 -0.54
CA ILE A 148 2.73 5.12 0.73
C ILE A 148 1.47 5.88 1.11
N PHE A 149 1.49 7.20 1.00
CA PHE A 149 0.33 8.03 1.35
C PHE A 149 -0.84 7.78 0.41
N VAL A 150 -0.59 7.63 -0.88
CA VAL A 150 -1.60 7.27 -1.88
C VAL A 150 -2.21 5.90 -1.57
N GLU A 151 -1.41 4.91 -1.19
CA GLU A 151 -1.92 3.59 -0.80
C GLU A 151 -2.86 3.68 0.43
N ILE A 152 -2.45 4.43 1.45
CA ILE A 152 -3.25 4.65 2.67
C ILE A 152 -4.56 5.38 2.33
N LEU A 153 -4.49 6.43 1.50
CA LEU A 153 -5.67 7.20 1.06
C LEU A 153 -6.64 6.35 0.25
N ARG A 154 -6.14 5.44 -0.60
CA ARG A 154 -6.97 4.48 -1.36
C ARG A 154 -7.62 3.44 -0.45
N SER A 155 -6.89 2.98 0.56
CA SER A 155 -7.41 2.02 1.53
C SER A 155 -8.62 2.57 2.29
N ASP A 156 -8.65 3.86 2.61
CA ASP A 156 -9.80 4.51 3.26
C ASP A 156 -11.06 4.54 2.35
N LEU A 157 -10.88 4.72 1.02
CA LEU A 157 -11.98 4.71 0.04
C LEU A 157 -12.61 3.31 -0.14
N ASN A 158 -11.78 2.27 -0.08
CA ASN A 158 -12.24 0.88 -0.22
C ASN A 158 -12.92 0.32 1.04
N SER A 159 -13.06 1.13 2.10
CA SER A 159 -13.70 0.77 3.37
C SER A 159 -15.21 0.45 3.28
N THR A 160 -15.82 0.59 2.10
CA THR A 160 -17.19 0.16 1.83
C THR A 160 -17.30 -1.29 1.36
N THR A 161 -16.18 -1.96 1.10
CA THR A 161 -16.15 -3.37 0.68
C THR A 161 -15.24 -4.16 1.61
N ASN A 162 -15.83 -4.68 2.68
CA ASN A 162 -15.24 -5.75 3.47
C ASN A 162 -14.98 -6.96 2.57
N THR A 163 -13.72 -7.21 2.22
CA THR A 163 -13.19 -8.57 2.10
C THR A 163 -11.72 -8.55 2.45
N ALA A 164 -11.39 -9.12 3.60
CA ALA A 164 -10.05 -9.59 3.91
C ALA A 164 -9.68 -10.66 2.88
N SER A 165 -8.76 -10.33 1.98
CA SER A 165 -7.95 -11.27 1.21
C SER A 165 -6.84 -10.44 0.59
N SER A 166 -5.59 -10.85 0.76
CA SER A 166 -4.50 -10.46 -0.13
C SER A 166 -4.98 -10.65 -1.57
N ASN A 167 -5.34 -9.57 -2.25
CA ASN A 167 -5.79 -9.62 -3.64
C ASN A 167 -5.46 -8.27 -4.28
N TYR A 168 -4.70 -8.35 -5.36
CA TYR A 168 -4.45 -7.30 -6.34
C TYR A 168 -5.63 -6.32 -6.40
N ASN A 169 -5.41 -5.10 -5.91
CA ASN A 169 -6.44 -4.08 -5.86
C ASN A 169 -6.83 -3.71 -7.29
N ILE A 170 -8.02 -4.13 -7.70
CA ILE A 170 -8.69 -3.68 -8.91
C ILE A 170 -8.93 -2.18 -8.74
N ASP A 171 -8.20 -1.34 -9.50
CA ASP A 171 -8.39 0.10 -9.54
C ASP A 171 -9.87 0.45 -9.77
N ASN A 172 -10.41 1.44 -9.05
CA ASN A 172 -11.78 1.92 -9.23
C ASN A 172 -12.07 2.44 -10.67
N SER A 173 -11.04 2.61 -11.51
CA SER A 173 -11.19 2.89 -12.94
C SER A 173 -11.71 1.67 -13.72
N ILE A 174 -11.36 0.45 -13.30
CA ILE A 174 -11.73 -0.83 -13.92
C ILE A 174 -13.24 -1.07 -13.81
N ALA A 175 -13.87 -0.66 -12.70
CA ALA A 175 -15.32 -0.77 -12.51
C ALA A 175 -16.15 0.09 -13.51
N THR A 176 -15.51 1.07 -14.17
CA THR A 176 -16.12 1.92 -15.20
C THR A 176 -15.71 1.54 -16.63
N MET A 177 -14.78 0.59 -16.79
CA MET A 177 -14.29 0.17 -18.10
C MET A 177 -15.29 -0.70 -18.83
N SER A 178 -15.40 -0.50 -20.14
CA SER A 178 -16.11 -1.42 -21.03
C SER A 178 -15.41 -2.79 -21.06
N TYR A 179 -16.14 -3.84 -21.41
CA TYR A 179 -15.58 -5.20 -21.53
C TYR A 179 -14.31 -5.25 -22.39
N ASN A 180 -14.27 -4.52 -23.51
CA ASN A 180 -13.07 -4.44 -24.35
C ASN A 180 -11.88 -3.71 -23.69
N GLU A 181 -12.13 -2.71 -22.84
CA GLU A 181 -11.09 -2.02 -22.07
C GLU A 181 -10.57 -2.91 -20.94
N LEU A 182 -11.46 -3.66 -20.27
CA LEU A 182 -11.09 -4.65 -19.25
C LEU A 182 -10.14 -5.71 -19.81
N ILE A 183 -10.40 -6.21 -21.02
CA ILE A 183 -9.55 -7.22 -21.63
C ILE A 183 -8.19 -6.65 -22.01
N ARG A 184 -8.15 -5.43 -22.55
CA ARG A 184 -6.87 -4.76 -22.85
C ARG A 184 -6.05 -4.54 -21.58
N TYR A 185 -6.70 -4.08 -20.52
CA TYR A 185 -6.07 -3.91 -19.21
C TYR A 185 -5.54 -5.24 -18.65
N PHE A 186 -6.35 -6.30 -18.74
CA PHE A 186 -5.97 -7.64 -18.30
C PHE A 186 -4.73 -8.16 -19.05
N ILE A 187 -4.71 -8.06 -20.38
CA ILE A 187 -3.57 -8.47 -21.20
C ILE A 187 -2.31 -7.68 -20.80
N ILE A 188 -2.40 -6.36 -20.67
CA ILE A 188 -1.27 -5.51 -20.26
C ILE A 188 -0.73 -5.92 -18.89
N THR A 189 -1.64 -6.15 -17.93
CA THR A 189 -1.28 -6.54 -16.56
C THR A 189 -0.61 -7.92 -16.53
N GLU A 190 -1.15 -8.88 -17.27
CA GLU A 190 -0.60 -10.23 -17.34
C GLU A 190 0.76 -10.24 -18.07
N THR A 191 0.94 -9.41 -19.11
CA THR A 191 2.25 -9.19 -19.76
C THR A 191 3.26 -8.62 -18.77
N GLN A 192 2.88 -7.62 -17.97
CA GLN A 192 3.77 -7.07 -16.94
C GLN A 192 4.13 -8.13 -15.89
N TYR A 193 3.17 -8.95 -15.46
CA TYR A 193 3.42 -10.04 -14.52
C TYR A 193 4.44 -11.05 -15.08
N LYS A 194 4.32 -11.41 -16.37
CA LYS A 194 5.32 -12.24 -17.06
C LYS A 194 6.71 -11.61 -17.06
N ASP A 195 6.81 -10.31 -17.35
CA ASP A 195 8.09 -9.59 -17.37
C ASP A 195 8.73 -9.54 -15.96
N ASP A 196 7.91 -9.37 -14.92
CA ASP A 196 8.35 -9.41 -13.52
C ASP A 196 8.86 -10.81 -13.12
N LEU A 197 8.17 -11.87 -13.54
CA LEU A 197 8.64 -13.25 -13.36
C LEU A 197 9.95 -13.50 -14.09
N GLU A 198 10.10 -12.98 -15.32
CA GLU A 198 11.34 -13.10 -16.08
C GLU A 198 12.50 -12.38 -15.38
N LEU A 199 12.24 -11.20 -14.80
CA LEU A 199 13.21 -10.46 -13.99
C LEU A 199 13.61 -11.27 -12.75
N LEU A 200 12.63 -11.86 -12.04
CA LEU A 200 12.90 -12.71 -10.89
C LEU A 200 13.78 -13.91 -11.26
N ILE A 201 13.52 -14.55 -12.39
CA ILE A 201 14.32 -15.67 -12.88
C ILE A 201 15.74 -15.21 -13.27
N LYS A 202 15.85 -14.16 -14.10
CA LYS A 202 17.13 -13.71 -14.65
C LYS A 202 18.05 -13.07 -13.61
N PHE A 203 17.51 -12.24 -12.72
CA PHE A 203 18.32 -11.40 -11.82
C PHE A 203 18.40 -11.94 -10.40
N PHE A 204 17.51 -12.83 -9.98
CA PHE A 204 17.57 -13.42 -8.64
C PHE A 204 17.85 -14.91 -8.69
N ARG A 205 17.02 -15.68 -9.41
CA ARG A 205 17.17 -17.14 -9.42
C ARG A 205 18.46 -17.60 -10.07
N ASN A 206 18.80 -17.13 -11.28
CA ASN A 206 20.00 -17.56 -11.99
C ASN A 206 21.30 -17.23 -11.22
N PRO A 207 21.48 -16.01 -10.65
CA PRO A 207 22.65 -15.72 -9.84
C PRO A 207 22.74 -16.59 -8.57
N ILE A 208 21.62 -16.82 -7.87
CA ILE A 208 21.60 -17.67 -6.67
C ILE A 208 21.90 -19.13 -7.04
N ARG A 209 21.32 -19.62 -8.14
CA ARG A 209 21.61 -20.94 -8.71
C ARG A 209 23.10 -21.13 -9.02
N ASN A 210 23.71 -20.14 -9.67
CA ASN A 210 25.15 -20.14 -9.92
C ASN A 210 25.97 -20.09 -8.62
N PHE A 211 25.53 -19.32 -7.63
CA PHE A 211 26.22 -19.21 -6.34
C PHE A 211 26.20 -20.52 -5.54
N PHE A 212 25.09 -21.27 -5.60
CA PHE A 212 24.93 -22.54 -4.92
C PHE A 212 25.27 -23.77 -5.80
N ASN A 213 26.00 -23.59 -6.91
CA ASN A 213 26.42 -24.66 -7.83
C ASN A 213 25.25 -25.60 -8.23
N ASP A 214 24.11 -25.04 -8.59
CA ASP A 214 22.91 -25.79 -8.97
C ASP A 214 22.37 -26.74 -7.87
N ASP A 215 22.54 -26.40 -6.58
CA ASP A 215 21.86 -27.15 -5.50
C ASP A 215 20.34 -26.97 -5.58
N GLN A 216 19.72 -27.92 -6.28
CA GLN A 216 18.29 -27.96 -6.58
C GLN A 216 17.41 -27.81 -5.32
N LYS A 217 17.83 -28.35 -4.18
CA LYS A 217 17.04 -28.32 -2.94
C LYS A 217 16.95 -26.91 -2.36
N ILE A 218 18.04 -26.13 -2.44
CA ILE A 218 18.06 -24.74 -1.98
C ILE A 218 17.23 -23.87 -2.93
N ILE A 219 17.38 -24.09 -4.24
CA ILE A 219 16.67 -23.32 -5.26
C ILE A 219 15.15 -23.57 -5.19
N GLU A 220 14.72 -24.82 -5.05
CA GLU A 220 13.30 -25.17 -4.88
C GLU A 220 12.71 -24.64 -3.57
N ASN A 221 13.48 -24.63 -2.47
CA ASN A 221 13.01 -24.08 -1.19
C ASN A 221 12.80 -22.55 -1.24
N VAL A 222 13.61 -21.83 -2.01
CA VAL A 222 13.55 -20.36 -2.09
C VAL A 222 12.55 -19.89 -3.15
N PHE A 223 12.54 -20.55 -4.31
CA PHE A 223 11.77 -20.10 -5.47
C PHE A 223 10.53 -20.97 -5.77
N GLY A 224 10.36 -22.12 -5.12
CA GLY A 224 9.22 -23.01 -5.32
C GLY A 224 9.06 -23.43 -6.79
N CYS A 225 7.81 -23.41 -7.27
CA CYS A 225 7.43 -23.75 -8.65
C CYS A 225 7.50 -22.55 -9.62
N LEU A 226 8.46 -21.64 -9.44
CA LEU A 226 8.57 -20.41 -10.25
C LEU A 226 8.64 -20.66 -11.76
N ASP A 227 9.36 -21.70 -12.20
CA ASP A 227 9.45 -22.04 -13.63
C ASP A 227 8.09 -22.47 -14.20
N ASP A 228 7.34 -23.27 -13.44
CA ASP A 228 6.01 -23.74 -13.84
C ASP A 228 5.04 -22.57 -13.95
N ILE A 229 5.09 -21.62 -13.01
CA ILE A 229 4.26 -20.41 -13.03
C ILE A 229 4.61 -19.54 -14.25
N TYR A 230 5.90 -19.35 -14.54
CA TYR A 230 6.35 -18.57 -15.68
C TYR A 230 5.95 -19.21 -17.02
N GLU A 231 6.12 -20.53 -17.16
CA GLU A 231 5.70 -21.27 -18.35
C GLU A 231 4.17 -21.18 -18.52
N LEU A 232 3.42 -21.36 -17.43
CA LEU A 232 1.96 -21.29 -17.44
C LEU A 232 1.45 -19.91 -17.87
N THR A 233 1.98 -18.83 -17.27
CA THR A 233 1.65 -17.46 -17.64
C THR A 233 2.04 -17.15 -19.09
N THR A 234 3.19 -17.63 -19.56
CA THR A 234 3.61 -17.46 -20.96
C THR A 234 2.67 -18.14 -21.95
N ARG A 235 2.26 -19.38 -21.66
CA ARG A 235 1.31 -20.13 -22.48
C ARG A 235 -0.06 -19.46 -22.51
N PHE A 236 -0.54 -19.05 -21.34
CA PHE A 236 -1.83 -18.38 -21.22
C PHE A 236 -1.87 -17.05 -22.00
N LEU A 237 -0.80 -16.26 -21.94
CA LEU A 237 -0.67 -15.04 -22.75
C LEU A 237 -0.67 -15.32 -24.25
N SER A 238 -0.02 -16.40 -24.71
CA SER A 238 -0.06 -16.80 -26.12
C SER A 238 -1.50 -17.12 -26.57
N ASP A 239 -2.24 -17.90 -25.77
CA ASP A 239 -3.64 -18.25 -26.06
C ASP A 239 -4.55 -17.00 -26.08
N LEU A 240 -4.28 -16.01 -25.23
CA LEU A 240 -4.98 -14.72 -25.22
C LEU A 240 -4.68 -13.86 -26.44
N GLU A 241 -3.43 -13.85 -26.90
CA GLU A 241 -3.00 -13.14 -28.11
C GLU A 241 -3.64 -13.77 -29.35
N ASP A 242 -3.63 -15.10 -29.46
CA ASP A 242 -4.29 -15.84 -30.53
C ASP A 242 -5.81 -15.54 -30.57
N ALA A 243 -6.48 -15.56 -29.41
CA ALA A 243 -7.90 -15.23 -29.31
C ALA A 243 -8.21 -13.76 -29.65
N LYS A 244 -7.26 -12.85 -29.40
CA LYS A 244 -7.37 -11.43 -29.79
C LYS A 244 -7.16 -11.24 -31.30
N GLU A 245 -6.33 -12.06 -31.93
CA GLU A 245 -6.04 -12.01 -33.37
C GLU A 245 -7.15 -12.68 -34.21
N MET A 246 -7.78 -13.74 -33.70
CA MET A 246 -8.91 -14.43 -34.34
C MET A 246 -10.26 -13.68 -34.24
N ARG A 247 -10.24 -12.35 -34.05
CA ARG A 247 -11.46 -11.55 -34.14
C ARG A 247 -12.03 -11.63 -35.55
N ASP A 248 -13.17 -12.29 -35.71
CA ASP A 248 -14.03 -12.08 -36.86
C ASP A 248 -14.53 -10.63 -36.84
N ASP A 249 -14.41 -9.91 -37.96
CA ASP A 249 -14.92 -8.54 -38.16
C ASP A 249 -16.44 -8.38 -37.89
N ILE A 250 -17.14 -9.49 -37.58
CA ILE A 250 -18.59 -9.60 -37.43
C ILE A 250 -19.03 -9.55 -35.95
N THR A 251 -18.22 -10.05 -35.01
CA THR A 251 -18.54 -10.04 -33.56
C THR A 251 -17.64 -9.03 -32.85
N LYS A 252 -18.24 -7.94 -32.36
CA LYS A 252 -17.49 -6.78 -31.81
C LYS A 252 -16.73 -7.03 -30.50
N ASP A 253 -16.82 -8.21 -29.91
CA ASP A 253 -16.25 -8.52 -28.58
C ASP A 253 -15.30 -9.72 -28.62
N ILE A 254 -14.16 -9.60 -27.93
CA ILE A 254 -13.19 -10.69 -27.75
C ILE A 254 -13.81 -11.73 -26.80
N SER A 255 -13.96 -12.96 -27.27
CA SER A 255 -14.32 -14.06 -26.36
C SER A 255 -13.09 -14.53 -25.62
N LEU A 256 -13.03 -14.31 -24.30
CA LEU A 256 -12.01 -14.90 -23.44
C LEU A 256 -12.40 -16.31 -22.95
N TYR A 257 -13.56 -16.82 -23.39
CA TYR A 257 -14.08 -18.10 -22.91
C TYR A 257 -13.16 -19.28 -23.26
N GLU A 258 -12.67 -19.35 -24.49
CA GLU A 258 -11.82 -20.47 -24.94
C GLU A 258 -10.43 -20.49 -24.27
N PRO A 259 -9.67 -19.37 -24.17
CA PRO A 259 -8.41 -19.35 -23.43
C PRO A 259 -8.57 -19.78 -21.96
N PHE A 260 -9.61 -19.30 -21.28
CA PHE A 260 -9.87 -19.67 -19.89
C PHE A 260 -10.35 -21.11 -19.75
N GLN A 261 -11.18 -21.61 -20.67
CA GLN A 261 -11.61 -23.01 -20.65
C GLN A 261 -10.42 -23.95 -20.87
N ASN A 262 -9.55 -23.67 -21.85
CA ASN A 262 -8.33 -24.43 -22.08
C ASN A 262 -7.41 -24.39 -20.85
N PHE A 263 -7.25 -23.20 -20.24
CA PHE A 263 -6.48 -23.04 -19.02
C PHE A 263 -7.03 -23.89 -17.87
N ILE A 264 -8.35 -23.90 -17.66
CA ILE A 264 -9.00 -24.68 -16.61
C ILE A 264 -8.90 -26.18 -16.91
N GLU A 265 -9.18 -26.62 -18.14
CA GLU A 265 -9.16 -28.04 -18.50
C GLU A 265 -7.76 -28.65 -18.36
N VAL A 266 -6.72 -27.92 -18.77
CA VAL A 266 -5.32 -28.36 -18.63
C VAL A 266 -4.88 -28.39 -17.16
N ASN A 267 -5.29 -27.43 -16.33
CA ASN A 267 -4.83 -27.32 -14.93
C ASN A 267 -5.70 -28.07 -13.90
N TYR A 268 -6.99 -28.33 -14.21
CA TYR A 268 -7.85 -29.18 -13.37
C TYR A 268 -7.37 -30.64 -13.37
N LEU A 269 -6.67 -31.07 -14.42
CA LEU A 269 -5.94 -32.35 -14.47
C LEU A 269 -4.71 -32.37 -13.54
N ILE A 270 -4.00 -31.25 -13.39
CA ILE A 270 -2.82 -31.16 -12.51
C ILE A 270 -3.22 -31.20 -11.02
N CYS A 271 -4.33 -30.56 -10.64
CA CYS A 271 -4.82 -30.58 -9.25
C CYS A 271 -5.31 -31.97 -8.79
N LYS A 272 -5.71 -32.86 -9.72
CA LYS A 272 -6.11 -34.24 -9.38
C LYS A 272 -4.93 -35.21 -9.24
N ILE A 273 -3.78 -34.92 -9.86
CA ILE A 273 -2.63 -35.84 -9.86
C ILE A 273 -1.83 -35.74 -8.54
N ASN A 274 -1.93 -34.63 -7.79
CA ASN A 274 -1.22 -34.45 -6.51
C ASN A 274 -2.01 -34.86 -5.26
N TYR A 275 -3.17 -35.53 -5.40
CA TYR A 275 -3.97 -36.04 -4.26
C TYR A 275 -4.24 -37.56 -4.29
N PHE A 276 -3.42 -38.34 -5.01
CA PHE A 276 -3.34 -39.80 -4.85
C PHE A 276 -1.90 -40.27 -4.70
#